data_AF-A0A7X8EZE0-F1
#
_entry.id   AF-A0A7X8EZE0-F1
#
_cell.length_a   1.000
_cell.length_b   1.000
_cell.length_c   1.000
_cell.angle_alpha   90.00
_cell.angle_beta   90.00
_cell.angle_gamma   90.00
#
_symmetry.space_group_name_H-M   'P 1'
#
loop_
_entity.id
_entity.type
_entity.pdbx_description
1 polymer ?
#
loop_
_entity_poly.entity_id
_entity_poly.type
_entity_poly.pdbx_seq_one_letter_code
_entity_poly.pdbx_strand_id
1 'polypeptide(L)'
;MPRYSSPSEKKTPEHLSLTIEQVRRAAACWMMGQFMTPPARQQYDQRTADIITYYQGRNQLARKYHWKRNLKRLRKLGINVNKLKSCVPYE
;
A
#
# COMPACT_ATOMS: atom_id res chain seq x y z
N MET A 1 -7.17 24.27 -7.33
CA MET A 1 -5.89 24.29 -6.59
C MET A 1 -5.79 22.99 -5.79
N PRO A 2 -4.88 22.06 -6.13
CA PRO A 2 -4.71 20.85 -5.32
C PRO A 2 -4.02 21.23 -4.01
N ARG A 3 -4.65 20.90 -2.89
CA ARG A 3 -4.11 21.11 -1.54
C ARG A 3 -2.95 20.13 -1.35
N TYR A 4 -1.73 20.65 -1.19
CA TYR A 4 -0.61 19.86 -0.69
C TYR A 4 -0.89 19.49 0.76
N SER A 5 -1.05 18.18 1.04
CA SER A 5 -1.20 17.67 2.40
C SER A 5 0.08 17.91 3.20
N SER A 6 -0.09 18.46 4.40
CA SER A 6 0.96 18.82 5.37
C SER A 6 1.92 17.65 5.72
N PRO A 7 3.14 17.94 6.22
CA PRO A 7 4.22 16.97 6.37
C PRO A 7 4.08 15.95 7.52
N SER A 8 2.90 15.78 8.12
CA SER A 8 2.75 15.04 9.39
C SER A 8 1.47 14.22 9.51
N GLU A 9 0.89 13.74 8.40
CA GLU A 9 -0.01 12.59 8.51
C GLU A 9 0.85 11.34 8.72
N LYS A 10 1.00 10.95 10.00
CA LYS A 10 1.48 9.61 10.36
C LYS A 10 0.70 8.63 9.49
N LYS A 11 1.40 7.83 8.66
CA LYS A 11 0.78 6.72 7.93
C LYS A 11 0.26 5.74 8.96
N THR A 12 -0.97 5.96 9.44
CA THR A 12 -1.69 4.99 10.23
C THR A 12 -1.70 3.69 9.43
N PRO A 13 -1.44 2.54 10.06
CA PRO A 13 -1.41 1.24 9.38
C PRO A 13 -2.76 0.89 8.71
N GLU A 14 -3.78 1.68 8.99
CA GLU A 14 -5.16 1.58 8.50
C GLU A 14 -5.35 2.24 7.13
N HIS A 15 -4.46 3.13 6.71
CA HIS A 15 -4.49 3.67 5.35
C HIS A 15 -3.90 2.66 4.37
N LEU A 16 -4.76 2.18 3.46
CA LEU A 16 -4.36 1.45 2.25
C LEU A 16 -3.45 2.35 1.39
N SER A 17 -2.15 2.29 1.68
CA SER A 17 -1.14 2.99 0.89
C SER A 17 -1.01 2.30 -0.47
N LEU A 18 -1.39 3.00 -1.54
CA LEU A 18 -1.15 2.54 -2.91
C LEU A 18 0.35 2.45 -3.18
N THR A 19 0.78 1.38 -3.84
CA THR A 19 2.15 1.28 -4.35
C THR A 19 2.29 2.10 -5.64
N ILE A 20 3.51 2.54 -5.94
CA ILE A 20 3.81 3.24 -7.20
C ILE A 20 3.36 2.42 -8.41
N GLU A 21 3.54 1.09 -8.36
CA GLU A 21 3.11 0.21 -9.45
C GLU A 21 1.59 0.18 -9.64
N GLN A 22 0.82 0.19 -8.55
CA GLN A 22 -0.64 0.25 -8.61
C GLN A 22 -1.13 1.57 -9.21
N VAL A 23 -0.51 2.69 -8.80
CA VAL A 23 -0.81 4.02 -9.37
C VAL A 23 -0.45 4.04 -10.86
N ARG A 24 0.74 3.56 -11.23
CA ARG A 24 1.19 3.48 -12.63
C ARG A 24 0.23 2.64 -13.48
N ARG A 25 -0.22 1.51 -12.96
CA ARG A 25 -1.15 0.61 -13.66
C ARG A 25 -2.53 1.26 -13.84
N ALA A 26 -3.04 1.93 -12.81
CA ALA A 26 -4.30 2.68 -12.90
C ALA A 26 -4.21 3.82 -13.92
N ALA A 27 -3.12 4.60 -13.90
CA ALA A 27 -2.90 5.67 -14.87
C ALA A 27 -2.79 5.15 -16.31
N ALA A 28 -2.04 4.05 -16.52
CA ALA A 28 -1.95 3.40 -17.81
C ALA A 28 -3.32 2.89 -18.30
N CYS A 29 -4.13 2.31 -17.40
CA CYS A 29 -5.48 1.85 -17.73
C CYS A 29 -6.35 2.99 -18.23
N TRP A 30 -6.36 4.10 -17.50
CA TRP A 30 -7.12 5.29 -17.86
C TRP A 30 -6.70 5.90 -19.21
N MET A 31 -5.39 5.94 -19.48
CA MET A 31 -4.86 6.38 -20.78
C MET A 31 -5.29 5.46 -21.93
N MET A 32 -5.15 4.15 -21.77
CA MET A 32 -5.52 3.18 -22.81
C MET A 32 -7.03 3.18 -23.06
N GLY A 33 -7.83 3.39 -22.01
CA GLY A 33 -9.28 3.51 -22.11
C GLY A 33 -9.73 4.62 -23.08
N GLN A 34 -8.92 5.66 -23.31
CA GLN A 34 -9.25 6.74 -24.24
C GLN A 34 -9.45 6.28 -25.69
N PHE A 35 -8.84 5.14 -26.06
CA PHE A 35 -8.93 4.58 -27.41
C PHE A 35 -9.93 3.42 -27.53
N MET A 36 -10.69 3.13 -26.47
CA MET A 36 -11.61 2.00 -26.39
C MET A 36 -13.07 2.44 -26.48
N THR A 37 -13.92 1.55 -27.00
CA THR A 37 -15.39 1.71 -26.88
C THR A 37 -15.81 1.60 -25.41
N PRO A 38 -16.94 2.22 -25.00
CA PRO A 38 -17.40 2.19 -23.62
C PRO A 38 -17.46 0.79 -22.97
N PRO A 39 -18.02 -0.26 -23.61
CA PRO A 39 -18.05 -1.59 -22.99
C PRO A 39 -16.65 -2.21 -22.84
N ALA A 40 -15.75 -2.00 -23.81
CA ALA A 40 -14.39 -2.49 -23.73
C ALA A 40 -13.59 -1.77 -22.62
N ARG A 41 -13.78 -0.44 -22.48
CA ARG A 41 -13.20 0.34 -21.39
C ARG A 41 -13.66 -0.18 -20.02
N GLN A 42 -14.96 -0.39 -19.83
CA GLN A 42 -15.50 -0.87 -18.56
C GLN A 42 -14.90 -2.23 -18.16
N GLN A 43 -14.79 -3.16 -19.11
CA GLN A 43 -14.15 -4.46 -18.86
C GLN A 43 -12.67 -4.30 -18.51
N TYR A 44 -11.96 -3.40 -19.18
CA TYR A 44 -10.54 -3.15 -18.95
C TYR A 44 -10.27 -2.50 -17.59
N ASP A 45 -11.11 -1.53 -17.21
CA ASP A 45 -11.08 -0.87 -15.91
C ASP A 45 -11.34 -1.87 -14.78
N GLN A 46 -12.37 -2.72 -14.91
CA GLN A 46 -12.70 -3.72 -13.92
C GLN A 46 -11.55 -4.72 -13.72
N ARG A 47 -10.99 -5.27 -14.81
CA ARG A 47 -9.84 -6.18 -14.73
C ARG A 47 -8.65 -5.52 -14.04
N THR A 48 -8.40 -4.25 -14.30
CA THR A 48 -7.30 -3.52 -13.66
C THR A 48 -7.57 -3.30 -12.16
N ALA A 49 -8.80 -2.94 -11.80
CA ALA A 49 -9.22 -2.79 -10.41
C ALA A 49 -9.08 -4.10 -9.63
N ASP A 50 -9.48 -5.22 -10.21
CA ASP A 50 -9.38 -6.56 -9.60
C ASP A 50 -7.92 -6.92 -9.32
N ILE A 51 -7.02 -6.68 -10.28
CA ILE A 51 -5.57 -6.92 -10.11
C ILE A 51 -5.01 -6.05 -8.98
N ILE A 52 -5.33 -4.76 -8.96
CA ILE A 52 -4.85 -3.84 -7.92
C ILE A 52 -5.32 -4.33 -6.54
N THR A 53 -6.60 -4.67 -6.42
CA THR A 53 -7.24 -5.14 -5.18
C THR A 53 -6.59 -6.44 -4.69
N TYR A 54 -6.36 -7.40 -5.58
CA TYR A 54 -5.67 -8.65 -5.26
C TYR A 54 -4.30 -8.39 -4.60
N TYR A 55 -3.47 -7.55 -5.23
CA TYR A 55 -2.14 -7.25 -4.69
C TYR A 55 -2.18 -6.40 -3.42
N GLN A 56 -3.18 -5.53 -3.26
CA GLN A 56 -3.37 -4.80 -1.99
C GLN A 56 -3.59 -5.76 -0.82
N GLY A 57 -4.51 -6.72 -0.97
CA GLY A 57 -4.76 -7.74 0.05
C GLY A 57 -3.51 -8.57 0.35
N ARG A 58 -2.80 -9.01 -0.69
CA ARG A 58 -1.53 -9.75 -0.54
C ARG A 58 -0.46 -8.94 0.21
N ASN A 59 -0.32 -7.66 -0.11
CA ASN A 59 0.65 -6.78 0.53
C ASN A 59 0.32 -6.52 2.00
N GLN A 60 -0.97 -6.42 2.36
CA GLN A 60 -1.39 -6.31 3.75
C GLN A 60 -1.05 -7.59 4.55
N LEU A 61 -1.35 -8.76 4.00
CA LEU A 61 -1.00 -10.05 4.62
C LEU A 61 0.51 -10.21 4.75
N ALA A 62 1.26 -9.92 3.68
CA ALA A 62 2.71 -9.98 3.69
C ALA A 62 3.30 -9.08 4.79
N ARG A 63 2.83 -7.82 4.92
CA ARG A 63 3.27 -6.91 5.99
C ARG A 63 3.05 -7.53 7.38
N LYS A 64 1.87 -8.08 7.64
CA LYS A 64 1.54 -8.74 8.92
C LYS A 64 2.45 -9.94 9.19
N TYR A 65 2.66 -10.81 8.21
CA TYR A 65 3.52 -11.99 8.37
C TYR A 65 5.00 -11.64 8.51
N HIS A 66 5.51 -10.70 7.72
CA HIS A 66 6.88 -10.21 7.82
C HIS A 66 7.13 -9.56 9.17
N TRP A 67 6.20 -8.73 9.65
CA TRP A 67 6.28 -8.15 10.98
C TRP A 67 6.38 -9.22 12.07
N LYS A 68 5.47 -10.21 12.05
CA LYS A 68 5.48 -11.33 13.02
C LYS A 68 6.78 -12.13 12.96
N ARG A 69 7.28 -12.43 11.77
CA ARG A 69 8.53 -13.18 11.56
C ARG A 69 9.74 -12.37 12.06
N ASN A 70 9.79 -11.08 11.75
CA ASN A 70 10.86 -10.19 12.22
C ASN A 70 10.85 -10.05 13.73
N LEU A 71 9.67 -9.88 14.35
CA LEU A 71 9.56 -9.81 15.81
C LEU A 71 10.05 -11.10 16.48
N LYS A 72 9.71 -12.27 15.92
CA LYS A 72 10.22 -13.57 16.41
C LYS A 72 11.74 -13.66 16.26
N ARG A 73 12.29 -13.21 15.14
CA ARG A 73 13.75 -13.19 14.89
C ARG A 73 14.46 -12.27 15.87
N LEU A 74 13.96 -11.06 16.09
CA LEU A 74 14.55 -10.09 17.01
C LEU A 74 14.55 -10.59 18.46
N ARG A 75 13.44 -11.19 18.93
CA ARG A 75 13.39 -11.83 20.26
C ARG A 75 14.42 -12.94 20.43
N LYS A 76 14.63 -13.77 19.40
CA LYS A 76 15.68 -14.81 19.44
C LYS A 76 17.09 -14.24 19.58
N LEU A 77 17.33 -13.02 19.11
CA LEU A 77 18.59 -12.30 19.26
C LEU A 77 18.67 -11.53 20.59
N GLY A 78 17.71 -11.69 21.50
CA GLY A 78 17.65 -10.94 22.76
C GLY A 78 17.21 -9.48 22.60
N ILE A 79 16.82 -9.06 21.39
CA ILE A 79 16.43 -7.67 21.12
C ILE A 79 14.96 -7.48 21.49
N ASN A 80 14.71 -6.62 22.48
CA ASN A 80 13.37 -6.20 22.84
C ASN A 80 12.99 -4.93 22.08
N VAL A 81 12.15 -5.09 21.06
CA VAL A 81 11.69 -3.99 20.19
C VAL A 81 11.01 -2.87 20.99
N ASN A 82 10.33 -3.19 22.09
CA ASN A 82 9.64 -2.21 22.93
C ASN A 82 10.59 -1.36 23.79
N LYS A 83 11.86 -1.77 23.90
CA LYS A 83 12.91 -1.03 24.62
C LYS A 83 13.85 -0.28 23.69
N LEU A 84 13.68 -0.42 22.37
CA LEU A 84 14.47 0.34 21.41
C LEU A 84 14.05 1.80 21.49
N LYS A 85 15.04 2.70 21.57
CA LYS A 85 14.79 4.14 21.46
C LYS A 85 14.15 4.39 20.10
N SER A 86 12.92 4.89 20.11
CA SER A 86 12.20 5.31 18.91
C SER A 86 12.43 6.80 18.71
N CYS A 87 12.73 7.22 17.48
CA CYS A 87 12.74 8.64 17.11
C CYS A 87 11.32 9.18 16.85
N VAL A 88 10.30 8.30 16.92
CA VAL A 88 8.90 8.71 16.86
C VAL A 88 8.47 9.06 18.28
N PRO A 89 8.06 10.32 18.56
CA PRO A 89 7.59 10.71 19.88
C PRO A 89 6.38 9.84 20.28
N TYR A 90 6.42 9.34 21.51
CA TYR A 90 5.24 8.76 22.14
C TYR A 90 4.23 9.89 22.39
N GLU A 91 3.00 9.73 21.92
CA GLU A 91 1.85 10.53 22.35
C GLU A 91 1.30 9.96 23.66
#